data_AF-A0A3N0CB27-F1
#
_entry.id   AF-A0A3N0CB27-F1
#
_cell.length_a   1.000
_cell.length_b   1.000
_cell.length_c   1.000
_cell.angle_alpha   90.00
_cell.angle_beta   90.00
_cell.angle_gamma   90.00
#
_symmetry.space_group_name_H-M   'P 1'
#
loop_
_entity.id
_entity.type
_entity.pdbx_description
1 polymer ?
#
loop_
_entity_poly.entity_id
_entity_poly.type
_entity_poly.pdbx_seq_one_letter_code
_entity_poly.pdbx_strand_id
1 'polypeptide(L)'
;MLLGEYLRESGLGDFHTRSGVRECDGERRTHAWMVQDGLIVDITADQFPDACAAVIVTRDSSWHQSWLPAGGYCLASLAHFEGHDHEGRIRDVYESLVAVAAE
;
A
#
# COMPACT_ATOMS: atom_id res chain seq x y z
N MET A 1 -4.25 -2.86 -5.43
CA MET A 1 -2.88 -2.52 -4.99
C MET A 1 -2.09 -3.83 -4.91
N LEU A 2 -0.91 -3.95 -5.52
CA LEU A 2 -0.27 -5.26 -5.76
C LEU A 2 -0.03 -6.08 -4.48
N LEU A 3 0.55 -5.46 -3.45
CA LEU A 3 0.86 -6.17 -2.21
C LEU A 3 -0.41 -6.67 -1.48
N GLY A 4 -1.50 -5.91 -1.52
CA GLY A 4 -2.75 -6.32 -0.87
C GLY A 4 -3.39 -7.54 -1.54
N GLU A 5 -3.28 -7.64 -2.87
CA GLU A 5 -3.69 -8.82 -3.62
C GLU A 5 -2.85 -10.05 -3.24
N TYR A 6 -1.53 -9.91 -3.23
CA TYR A 6 -0.61 -10.99 -2.84
C TYR A 6 -0.89 -11.50 -1.42
N LEU A 7 -1.11 -10.61 -0.45
CA LEU A 7 -1.41 -10.99 0.93
C LEU A 7 -2.76 -11.72 1.04
N ARG A 8 -3.76 -11.28 0.28
CA ARG A 8 -5.06 -11.93 0.19
C ARG A 8 -4.94 -13.34 -0.37
N GLU A 9 -4.25 -13.51 -1.51
CA GLU A 9 -3.98 -14.81 -2.14
C GLU A 9 -3.16 -15.74 -1.21
N SER A 10 -2.28 -15.17 -0.38
CA SER A 10 -1.51 -15.87 0.65
C SER A 10 -2.34 -16.30 1.86
N GLY A 11 -3.65 -16.00 1.89
CA GLY A 11 -4.56 -16.38 2.98
C GLY A 11 -4.46 -15.50 4.22
N LEU A 12 -3.86 -14.32 4.13
CA LEU A 12 -3.69 -13.38 5.26
C LEU A 12 -4.88 -12.42 5.45
N GLY A 13 -5.84 -12.45 4.53
CA GLY A 13 -7.10 -11.71 4.62
C GLY A 13 -7.12 -10.42 3.79
N ASP A 14 -8.17 -9.63 4.00
CA ASP A 14 -8.44 -8.43 3.22
C ASP A 14 -7.80 -7.18 3.86
N PHE A 15 -6.74 -6.71 3.23
CA PHE A 15 -6.17 -5.41 3.52
C PHE A 15 -6.93 -4.31 2.78
N HIS A 16 -7.01 -3.14 3.39
CA HIS A 16 -7.56 -1.94 2.78
C HIS A 16 -6.47 -0.89 2.59
N THR A 17 -6.46 -0.21 1.46
CA THR A 17 -5.63 0.97 1.28
C THR A 17 -6.20 2.14 2.09
N ARG A 18 -5.30 2.90 2.71
CA ARG A 18 -5.57 4.20 3.30
C ARG A 18 -4.62 5.19 2.69
N SER A 19 -5.13 6.37 2.34
CA SER A 19 -4.33 7.46 1.78
C SER A 19 -4.40 8.70 2.65
N GLY A 20 -3.32 9.45 2.68
CA GLY A 20 -3.19 10.68 3.43
C GLY A 20 -2.48 11.78 2.64
N VAL A 21 -2.62 13.00 3.13
CA VAL A 21 -1.96 14.20 2.64
C VAL A 21 -1.19 14.84 3.77
N ARG A 22 0.02 15.31 3.48
CA ARG A 22 0.82 16.08 4.42
C ARG A 22 1.55 17.18 3.67
N GLU A 23 1.71 18.34 4.31
CA GLU A 23 2.60 19.38 3.80
C GLU A 23 4.01 19.11 4.30
N CYS A 24 4.97 19.02 3.37
CA CYS A 24 6.39 18.85 3.66
C CYS A 24 7.17 19.85 2.82
N ASP A 25 7.99 20.69 3.45
CA ASP A 25 8.83 21.70 2.80
C ASP A 25 8.07 22.65 1.86
N GLY A 26 6.83 23.00 2.23
CA GLY A 26 5.96 23.86 1.42
C GLY A 26 5.27 23.15 0.25
N GLU A 27 5.47 21.84 0.09
CA GLU A 27 4.82 21.03 -0.94
C GLU A 27 3.81 20.05 -0.34
N ARG A 28 2.67 19.91 -1.03
CA ARG A 28 1.64 18.93 -0.68
C ARG A 28 2.08 17.55 -1.18
N ARG A 29 2.35 16.63 -0.24
CA ARG A 29 2.66 15.23 -0.51
C ARG A 29 1.42 14.37 -0.26
N THR A 30 1.28 13.31 -1.02
CA THR A 30 0.28 12.26 -0.80
C THR A 30 0.98 10.94 -0.56
N HIS A 31 0.44 10.12 0.34
CA HIS A 31 0.98 8.80 0.62
C HIS A 31 -0.15 7.78 0.81
N ALA A 32 0.12 6.53 0.48
CA ALA A 32 -0.83 5.43 0.64
C ALA A 32 -0.14 4.23 1.30
N TRP A 33 -0.84 3.60 2.23
CA TRP A 33 -0.41 2.41 2.96
C TRP A 33 -1.58 1.44 3.10
N MET A 34 -1.34 0.24 3.62
CA MET A 34 -2.39 -0.73 3.91
C MET A 34 -2.75 -0.78 5.39
N VAL A 35 -4.01 -1.14 5.64
CA VAL A 35 -4.48 -1.48 6.97
C VAL A 35 -5.33 -2.76 6.97
N GLN A 36 -5.22 -3.55 8.04
CA GLN A 36 -6.14 -4.65 8.36
C GLN A 36 -6.30 -4.71 9.87
N ASP A 37 -7.53 -4.61 10.38
CA ASP A 37 -7.83 -4.70 11.82
C ASP A 37 -6.90 -3.82 12.71
N GLY A 38 -6.60 -2.61 12.25
CA GLY A 38 -5.70 -1.67 12.92
C GLY A 38 -4.20 -1.96 12.78
N LEU A 39 -3.80 -3.05 12.13
CA LEU A 39 -2.41 -3.27 11.68
C LEU A 39 -2.14 -2.37 10.47
N ILE A 40 -1.12 -1.55 10.54
CA ILE A 40 -0.57 -0.75 9.45
C ILE A 40 0.56 -1.54 8.80
N VAL A 41 0.54 -1.62 7.47
CA VAL A 41 1.63 -2.16 6.65
C VAL A 41 1.99 -1.13 5.60
N ASP A 42 3.21 -0.62 5.69
CA ASP A 42 3.77 0.37 4.77
C ASP A 42 5.20 -0.05 4.41
N ILE A 43 5.37 -0.53 3.17
CA ILE A 43 6.66 -1.01 2.67
C ILE A 43 7.45 0.09 1.93
N THR A 44 6.88 1.28 1.79
CA THR A 44 7.49 2.39 1.04
C THR A 44 7.61 3.65 1.92
N ALA A 45 7.65 3.48 3.24
CA ALA A 45 7.75 4.59 4.18
C ALA A 45 9.08 5.36 3.99
N ASP A 46 10.15 4.68 3.57
CA ASP A 46 11.45 5.27 3.21
C ASP A 46 11.41 6.26 2.04
N GLN A 47 10.31 6.35 1.29
CA GLN A 47 10.09 7.46 0.36
C GLN A 47 10.11 8.83 1.06
N PHE A 48 9.92 8.84 2.38
CA PHE A 48 9.95 10.01 3.22
C PHE A 48 11.16 9.96 4.16
N PRO A 49 12.03 10.99 4.16
CA PRO A 49 13.25 10.98 4.98
C PRO A 49 12.97 11.05 6.49
N ASP A 50 11.77 11.48 6.89
CA ASP A 50 11.31 11.58 8.28
C ASP A 50 10.56 10.32 8.76
N ALA A 51 10.45 9.28 7.94
CA ALA A 51 9.90 8.01 8.37
C ALA A 51 10.82 7.32 9.39
N CYS A 52 10.24 6.63 10.37
CA CYS A 52 11.00 6.00 11.45
C CYS A 52 11.72 4.71 11.05
N ALA A 53 11.31 4.10 9.94
CA ALA A 53 11.90 2.88 9.39
C ALA A 53 11.54 2.80 7.90
N ALA A 54 12.31 2.01 7.14
CA ALA A 54 12.05 1.82 5.71
C ALA A 54 10.77 1.01 5.44
N VAL A 55 10.55 -0.02 6.25
CA VAL A 55 9.33 -0.83 6.27
C VAL A 55 8.70 -0.69 7.66
N ILE A 56 7.43 -0.33 7.69
CA ILE A 56 6.65 -0.15 8.92
C ILE A 56 5.53 -1.18 8.95
N VAL A 57 5.57 -2.08 9.95
CA VAL A 57 4.50 -3.03 10.27
C VAL A 57 4.17 -2.91 11.75
N THR A 58 3.10 -2.19 12.09
CA THR A 58 2.77 -1.83 13.48
C THR A 58 1.29 -1.54 13.64
N ARG A 59 0.78 -1.59 14.87
CA ARG A 59 -0.58 -1.14 15.20
C ARG A 59 -0.62 0.33 15.63
N ASP A 60 0.53 0.90 15.94
CA ASP A 60 0.66 2.28 16.39
C ASP A 60 1.81 2.96 15.67
N SER A 61 1.49 4.09 15.03
CA SER A 61 2.46 4.91 14.31
C SER A 61 1.99 6.37 14.34
N SER A 62 2.66 7.16 15.17
CA SER A 62 2.48 8.62 15.21
C SER A 62 2.75 9.27 13.86
N TRP A 63 3.69 8.71 13.09
CA TRP A 63 3.99 9.17 11.74
C TRP A 63 2.74 9.06 10.84
N HIS A 64 2.07 7.91 10.78
CA HIS A 64 0.85 7.73 10.00
C HIS A 64 -0.32 8.59 10.51
N GLN A 65 -0.38 8.86 11.83
CA GLN A 65 -1.39 9.75 12.42
C GLN A 65 -1.19 11.22 12.04
N SER A 66 0.01 11.63 11.62
CA SER A 66 0.29 13.00 11.16
C SER A 66 -0.29 13.35 9.79
N TRP A 67 -0.71 12.34 9.01
CA TRP A 67 -1.28 12.52 7.68
C TRP A 67 -2.78 12.84 7.76
N LEU A 68 -3.20 13.90 7.08
CA LEU A 68 -4.62 14.23 6.92
C LEU A 68 -5.28 13.22 5.98
N PRO A 69 -6.42 12.60 6.33
CA PRO A 69 -7.07 11.62 5.47
C PRO A 69 -7.40 12.18 4.08
N ALA A 70 -6.99 11.47 3.02
CA ALA A 70 -7.42 11.74 1.64
C ALA A 70 -8.35 10.61 1.18
N GLY A 71 -9.65 10.84 1.31
CA GLY A 71 -10.68 9.86 0.94
C GLY A 71 -10.92 8.79 2.01
N GLY A 72 -11.60 7.73 1.59
CA GLY A 72 -11.92 6.57 2.43
C GLY A 72 -10.95 5.42 2.28
N TYR A 73 -11.27 4.30 2.92
CA TYR A 73 -10.59 3.04 2.73
C TYR A 73 -11.08 2.39 1.43
N CYS A 74 -10.18 1.77 0.66
CA CYS A 74 -10.55 0.95 -0.49
C CYS A 74 -9.94 -0.44 -0.32
N LEU A 75 -10.60 -1.50 -0.83
CA LEU A 75 -10.00 -2.84 -0.79
C LEU A 75 -8.67 -2.80 -1.56
N ALA A 76 -7.60 -3.30 -0.95
CA ALA A 76 -6.27 -3.33 -1.54
C ALA A 76 -6.12 -4.44 -2.60
N SER A 77 -7.13 -4.65 -3.44
CA SER A 77 -7.18 -5.69 -4.47
C SER A 77 -6.88 -5.14 -5.85
N LEU A 78 -6.51 -6.02 -6.78
CA LEU A 78 -6.47 -5.71 -8.21
C LEU A 78 -7.87 -5.58 -8.84
N ALA A 79 -8.93 -6.04 -8.16
CA ALA A 79 -10.31 -5.91 -8.64
C ALA A 79 -10.72 -4.46 -8.95
N HIS A 80 -10.07 -3.47 -8.34
CA HIS A 80 -10.27 -2.05 -8.66
C HIS A 80 -9.89 -1.68 -10.11
N PHE A 81 -9.07 -2.50 -10.77
CA PHE A 81 -8.61 -2.31 -12.14
C PHE A 81 -9.30 -3.24 -13.14
N GLU A 82 -10.21 -4.11 -12.70
CA GLU A 82 -11.02 -4.97 -13.57
C GLU A 82 -11.95 -4.08 -14.42
N GLY A 83 -11.73 -4.05 -15.73
CA GLY A 83 -12.53 -3.25 -16.68
C GLY A 83 -11.74 -2.33 -17.62
N HIS A 84 -10.43 -2.16 -17.42
CA HIS A 84 -9.54 -1.44 -18.35
C HIS A 84 -8.43 -2.36 -18.86
N ASP A 85 -7.95 -2.15 -20.10
CA ASP A 85 -6.85 -2.87 -20.81
C ASP A 85 -5.49 -2.92 -20.05
N HIS A 86 -5.45 -2.40 -18.82
CA HIS A 86 -4.30 -2.44 -17.92
C HIS A 86 -4.14 -3.79 -17.21
N GLU A 87 -5.15 -4.66 -17.26
CA GLU A 87 -5.22 -5.91 -16.50
C GLU A 87 -4.17 -6.94 -16.94
N GLY A 88 -4.01 -7.17 -18.25
CA GLY A 88 -3.02 -8.10 -18.79
C GLY A 88 -1.61 -7.66 -18.43
N ARG A 89 -1.30 -6.37 -18.61
CA ARG A 89 0.04 -5.83 -18.34
C ARG A 89 0.44 -5.90 -16.87
N ILE A 90 -0.49 -5.65 -15.93
CA ILE A 90 -0.18 -5.71 -14.49
C ILE A 90 -0.07 -7.16 -14.03
N ARG A 91 -0.93 -8.06 -14.53
CA ARG A 91 -0.87 -9.49 -14.21
C ARG A 91 0.40 -10.14 -14.75
N ASP A 92 0.77 -9.85 -16.00
CA ASP A 92 2.00 -10.38 -16.60
C ASP A 92 3.25 -9.94 -15.82
N VAL A 93 3.26 -8.69 -15.35
CA VAL A 93 4.33 -8.17 -14.49
C VAL A 93 4.34 -8.87 -13.14
N TYR A 94 3.16 -9.12 -12.54
CA TYR A 94 3.05 -9.84 -11.28
C TYR A 94 3.55 -11.28 -11.39
N GLU A 95 3.07 -12.03 -12.39
CA GLU A 95 3.49 -13.41 -12.63
C GLU A 95 5.01 -13.48 -12.89
N SER A 96 5.55 -12.50 -13.63
CA SER A 96 6.99 -12.40 -13.88
C SER A 96 7.80 -12.15 -12.59
N LEU A 97 7.32 -11.25 -11.71
CA LEU A 97 8.01 -10.95 -10.44
C LEU A 97 7.96 -12.12 -9.46
N VAL A 98 6.82 -12.81 -9.38
CA VAL A 98 6.66 -13.99 -8.52
C VAL A 98 7.53 -15.15 -8.99
N ALA A 99 7.63 -15.38 -10.31
CA ALA A 99 8.47 -16.42 -10.87
C ALA A 99 9.97 -16.20 -10.55
N VAL A 100 10.44 -14.96 -10.58
CA VAL A 100 11.83 -14.61 -10.25
C VAL A 100 12.15 -14.76 -8.76
N ALA A 101 11.16 -14.59 -7.87
CA ALA A 101 11.35 -14.71 -6.43
C ALA A 101 11.36 -16.17 -5.90
N ALA A 102 11.05 -17.15 -6.77
CA ALA A 102 11.00 -18.57 -6.43
C ALA A 102 12.28 -19.36 -6.81
N GLU A 103 13.29 -18.68 -7.37
CA GLU A 103 14.63 -19.21 -7.68
C GLU A 103 15.67 -18.82 -6.61
#